data_AF-A0A2N3AGW0-F1
#
_entry.id   AF-A0A2N3AGW0-F1
#
_cell.length_a   1.000
_cell.length_b   1.000
_cell.length_c   1.000
_cell.angle_alpha   90.00
_cell.angle_beta   90.00
_cell.angle_gamma   90.00
#
_symmetry.space_group_name_H-M   'P 1'
#
loop_
_entity.id
_entity.type
_entity.pdbx_description
1 polymer ?
#
loop_
_entity_poly.entity_id
_entity_poly.type
_entity_poly.pdbx_seq_one_letter_code
_entity_poly.pdbx_strand_id
1 'polypeptide(L)'
;DLDGYIEYGTEVDFSYIRNLADRYTDAGNFLEAAIIYQALSEVIAENMEEVDDSDGYYRDEFDLAIENFANCINEAELSHIEKKKYIDYFFGKYVKNDPDYFRENYDGALSEICLSKDDLEYWKKLLKPHLPKNLPDSEQWSEYYQAKELLLTQLYLLDSLNHEKEFYELVKKYYRQEEEFYLSYIERLEKDNRCKEAIKIAEEGLNLFPEHMLIKIRRFLNRFYKKQS
;
A
#
# COMPACT_ATOMS: atom_id res chain seq x y z
N ASP A 1 23.43 -28.34 10.88
CA ASP A 1 22.62 -28.28 12.10
C ASP A 1 21.57 -27.22 11.92
N LEU A 2 20.39 -27.67 11.45
CA LEU A 2 19.17 -26.89 11.19
C LEU A 2 18.28 -26.96 12.44
N ASP A 3 18.84 -26.71 13.62
CA ASP A 3 18.05 -26.68 14.85
C ASP A 3 17.35 -25.31 14.91
N GLY A 4 16.20 -25.19 14.24
CA GLY A 4 15.38 -23.97 14.21
C GLY A 4 14.46 -23.83 12.99
N TYR A 5 14.72 -24.56 11.90
CA TYR A 5 13.90 -24.43 10.69
C TYR A 5 12.57 -25.18 10.83
N ILE A 6 11.45 -24.46 10.67
CA ILE A 6 10.12 -25.07 10.67
C ILE A 6 9.85 -25.66 9.29
N GLU A 7 9.83 -26.99 9.20
CA GLU A 7 9.58 -27.71 7.95
C GLU A 7 8.13 -27.55 7.47
N TYR A 8 7.97 -27.54 6.15
CA TYR A 8 6.69 -27.56 5.44
C TYR A 8 5.68 -28.55 6.07
N GLY A 9 4.47 -28.07 6.37
CA GLY A 9 3.42 -28.85 7.02
C GLY A 9 3.51 -28.93 8.55
N THR A 10 4.41 -28.17 9.17
CA THR A 10 4.59 -28.09 10.64
C THR A 10 4.33 -26.67 11.15
N GLU A 11 3.20 -26.09 10.72
CA GLU A 11 2.83 -24.70 11.01
C GLU A 11 2.64 -24.40 12.51
N VAL A 12 3.08 -23.21 12.93
CA VAL A 12 2.73 -22.68 14.25
C VAL A 12 1.28 -22.21 14.24
N ASP A 13 0.43 -22.82 15.07
CA ASP A 13 -0.97 -22.42 15.19
C ASP A 13 -1.13 -21.10 15.97
N PHE A 14 -1.39 -20.00 15.25
CA PHE A 14 -1.67 -18.68 15.85
C PHE A 14 -3.14 -18.48 16.27
N SER A 15 -4.02 -19.47 16.10
CA SER A 15 -5.46 -19.33 16.34
C SER A 15 -5.79 -18.90 17.77
N TYR A 16 -5.03 -19.35 18.77
CA TYR A 16 -5.25 -18.95 20.16
C TYR A 16 -5.06 -17.44 20.38
N ILE A 17 -4.04 -16.86 19.73
CA ILE A 17 -3.71 -15.43 19.81
C ILE A 17 -4.77 -14.62 19.08
N ARG A 18 -5.17 -15.05 17.87
CA ARG A 18 -6.26 -14.40 17.11
C ARG A 18 -7.56 -14.41 17.90
N ASN A 19 -7.97 -15.58 18.40
CA ASN A 19 -9.17 -15.72 19.24
C ASN A 19 -9.12 -14.82 20.50
N LEU A 20 -7.93 -14.52 21.04
CA LEU A 20 -7.81 -13.58 22.15
C LEU A 20 -8.05 -12.14 21.69
N ALA A 21 -7.45 -11.72 20.58
CA ALA A 21 -7.68 -10.41 19.99
C ALA A 21 -9.15 -10.21 19.60
N ASP A 22 -9.77 -11.22 18.96
CA ASP A 22 -11.18 -11.21 18.56
C ASP A 22 -12.10 -10.97 19.76
N ARG A 23 -11.81 -11.60 20.92
CA ARG A 23 -12.59 -11.35 22.15
C ARG A 23 -12.47 -9.92 22.67
N TYR A 24 -11.32 -9.27 22.50
CA TYR A 24 -11.17 -7.86 22.85
C TYR A 24 -11.94 -6.97 21.86
N THR A 25 -11.88 -7.27 20.57
CA THR A 25 -12.67 -6.60 19.52
C THR A 25 -14.17 -6.72 19.79
N ASP A 26 -14.67 -7.93 20.06
CA ASP A 26 -16.09 -8.20 20.39
C ASP A 26 -16.56 -7.45 21.64
N ALA A 27 -15.65 -7.21 22.59
CA ALA A 27 -15.90 -6.44 23.79
C ALA A 27 -15.79 -4.92 23.60
N GLY A 28 -15.43 -4.44 22.41
CA GLY A 28 -15.20 -3.02 22.09
C GLY A 28 -13.86 -2.48 22.60
N ASN A 29 -12.94 -3.35 23.04
CA ASN A 29 -11.61 -3.00 23.53
C ASN A 29 -10.60 -3.01 22.37
N PHE A 30 -10.83 -2.15 21.38
CA PHE A 30 -10.10 -2.17 20.11
C PHE A 30 -8.60 -1.88 20.27
N LEU A 31 -8.20 -1.06 21.24
CA LEU A 31 -6.78 -0.74 21.43
C LEU A 31 -6.00 -1.92 22.03
N GLU A 32 -6.62 -2.70 22.91
CA GLU A 32 -6.06 -3.94 23.43
C GLU A 32 -5.95 -5.00 22.32
N ALA A 33 -6.97 -5.13 21.47
CA ALA A 33 -6.94 -6.00 20.30
C ALA A 33 -5.82 -5.58 19.32
N ALA A 34 -5.70 -4.27 19.04
CA ALA A 34 -4.66 -3.71 18.19
C ALA A 34 -3.24 -4.04 18.69
N ILE A 35 -3.01 -4.00 20.01
CA ILE A 35 -1.72 -4.39 20.60
C ILE A 35 -1.42 -5.86 20.33
N ILE A 36 -2.42 -6.73 20.43
CA ILE A 36 -2.25 -8.18 20.19
C ILE A 36 -1.95 -8.45 18.72
N TYR A 37 -2.71 -7.85 17.80
CA TYR A 37 -2.46 -8.02 16.36
C TYR A 37 -1.11 -7.42 15.94
N GLN A 38 -0.71 -6.27 16.49
CA GLN A 38 0.63 -5.71 16.27
C GLN A 38 1.69 -6.73 16.69
N ALA A 39 1.63 -7.24 17.93
CA ALA A 39 2.58 -8.21 18.43
C ALA A 39 2.60 -9.50 17.59
N LEU A 40 1.44 -9.97 17.13
CA LEU A 40 1.34 -11.13 16.24
C LEU A 40 2.07 -10.87 14.92
N SER A 41 1.81 -9.72 14.28
CA SER A 41 2.48 -9.34 13.02
C SER A 41 4.00 -9.22 13.18
N GLU A 42 4.46 -8.68 14.31
CA GLU A 42 5.89 -8.53 14.60
C GLU A 42 6.55 -9.90 14.79
N VAL A 43 5.92 -10.79 15.57
CA VAL A 43 6.43 -12.15 15.78
C VAL A 43 6.49 -12.90 14.46
N ILE A 44 5.46 -12.84 13.61
CA ILE A 44 5.50 -13.51 12.31
C ILE A 44 6.67 -12.95 11.48
N ALA A 45 6.75 -11.64 11.31
CA ALA A 45 7.81 -11.00 10.52
C ALA A 45 9.23 -11.30 11.01
N GLU A 46 9.45 -11.36 12.33
CA GLU A 46 10.77 -11.65 12.91
C GLU A 46 11.21 -13.11 12.69
N ASN A 47 10.27 -14.05 12.50
CA ASN A 47 10.57 -15.47 12.37
C ASN A 47 10.52 -15.98 10.92
N MET A 48 10.17 -15.12 9.95
CA MET A 48 10.00 -15.54 8.55
C MET A 48 11.27 -16.12 7.90
N GLU A 49 12.47 -15.76 8.36
CA GLU A 49 13.72 -16.35 7.85
C GLU A 49 13.93 -17.81 8.32
N GLU A 50 13.18 -18.25 9.34
CA GLU A 50 13.33 -19.56 9.98
C GLU A 50 12.22 -20.54 9.58
N VAL A 51 11.31 -20.16 8.67
CA VAL A 51 10.14 -20.98 8.29
C VAL A 51 10.07 -21.24 6.79
N ASP A 52 9.51 -22.39 6.41
CA ASP A 52 9.07 -22.65 5.04
C ASP A 52 7.66 -22.10 4.83
N ASP A 53 7.53 -20.98 4.10
CA ASP A 53 6.24 -20.36 3.73
C ASP A 53 5.81 -20.69 2.28
N SER A 54 6.23 -21.85 1.75
CA SER A 54 5.91 -22.23 0.37
C SER A 54 4.41 -22.41 0.11
N ASP A 55 3.61 -22.67 1.14
CA ASP A 55 2.14 -22.72 1.08
C ASP A 55 1.46 -21.36 1.28
N GLY A 56 2.22 -20.33 1.70
CA GLY A 56 1.73 -18.98 1.99
C GLY A 56 1.06 -18.82 3.35
N TYR A 57 1.11 -19.84 4.22
CA TYR A 57 0.44 -19.80 5.53
C TYR A 57 0.86 -18.59 6.38
N TYR A 58 2.17 -18.36 6.55
CA TYR A 58 2.66 -17.29 7.40
C TYR A 58 2.42 -15.92 6.80
N ARG A 59 2.48 -15.80 5.47
CA ARG A 59 2.10 -14.57 4.76
C ARG A 59 0.63 -14.24 4.98
N ASP A 60 -0.28 -15.21 4.81
CA ASP A 60 -1.70 -15.01 5.05
C ASP A 60 -1.99 -14.62 6.52
N GLU A 61 -1.30 -15.25 7.47
CA GLU A 61 -1.43 -14.92 8.90
C GLU A 61 -0.90 -13.52 9.23
N PHE A 62 0.20 -13.10 8.60
CA PHE A 62 0.72 -11.73 8.73
C PHE A 62 -0.26 -10.70 8.15
N ASP A 63 -0.75 -10.96 6.94
CA ASP A 63 -1.69 -10.09 6.23
C ASP A 63 -2.95 -9.87 7.08
N LEU A 64 -3.54 -10.97 7.59
CA LEU A 64 -4.69 -10.93 8.49
C LEU A 64 -4.39 -10.16 9.80
N ALA A 65 -3.20 -10.29 10.36
CA ALA A 65 -2.82 -9.55 11.57
C ALA A 65 -2.73 -8.05 11.29
N ILE A 66 -2.12 -7.63 10.17
CA ILE A 66 -2.00 -6.21 9.79
C ILE A 66 -3.37 -5.60 9.48
N GLU A 67 -4.22 -6.30 8.71
CA GLU A 67 -5.57 -5.85 8.39
C GLU A 67 -6.41 -5.66 9.65
N ASN A 68 -6.42 -6.64 10.55
CA ASN A 68 -7.18 -6.54 11.80
C ASN A 68 -6.62 -5.48 12.75
N PHE A 69 -5.30 -5.27 12.74
CA PHE A 69 -4.69 -4.16 13.46
C PHE A 69 -5.20 -2.81 12.93
N ALA A 70 -5.15 -2.58 11.62
CA ALA A 70 -5.65 -1.35 11.00
C ALA A 70 -7.16 -1.15 11.27
N ASN A 71 -7.96 -2.20 11.17
CA ASN A 71 -9.39 -2.19 11.50
C ASN A 71 -9.64 -1.76 12.95
N CYS A 72 -8.90 -2.31 13.92
CA CYS A 72 -9.01 -1.90 15.31
C CYS A 72 -8.70 -0.41 15.53
N ILE A 73 -7.73 0.14 14.80
CA ILE A 73 -7.41 1.58 14.87
C ILE A 73 -8.54 2.44 14.31
N ASN A 74 -9.23 1.98 13.27
CA ASN A 74 -10.37 2.68 12.68
C ASN A 74 -11.61 2.61 13.58
N GLU A 75 -11.94 1.43 14.13
CA GLU A 75 -13.07 1.23 15.04
C GLU A 75 -12.89 1.95 16.40
N ALA A 76 -11.65 2.21 16.81
CA ALA A 76 -11.36 2.99 18.01
C ALA A 76 -11.69 4.49 17.88
N GLU A 77 -12.09 4.98 16.69
CA GLU A 77 -12.47 6.37 16.42
C GLU A 77 -11.46 7.42 16.92
N LEU A 78 -10.17 7.09 16.86
CA LEU A 78 -9.10 7.92 17.38
C LEU A 78 -8.99 9.27 16.67
N SER A 79 -8.65 10.32 17.43
CA SER A 79 -8.27 11.60 16.83
C SER A 79 -6.96 11.47 16.05
N HIS A 80 -6.72 12.41 15.12
CA HIS A 80 -5.46 12.51 14.39
C HIS A 80 -4.23 12.46 15.33
N ILE A 81 -4.28 13.16 16.47
CA ILE A 81 -3.16 13.22 17.42
C ILE A 81 -2.85 11.83 17.99
N GLU A 82 -3.88 11.05 18.31
CA GLU A 82 -3.75 9.68 18.83
C GLU A 82 -3.31 8.70 17.74
N LYS A 83 -3.76 8.91 16.49
CA LYS A 83 -3.38 8.09 15.33
C LYS A 83 -1.89 8.22 14.96
N LYS A 84 -1.25 9.37 15.24
CA LYS A 84 0.16 9.60 14.84
C LYS A 84 1.11 8.48 15.21
N LYS A 85 0.99 7.90 16.40
CA LYS A 85 1.88 6.81 16.83
C LYS A 85 1.74 5.54 15.96
N TYR A 86 0.54 5.28 15.44
CA TYR A 86 0.28 4.14 14.55
C TYR A 86 0.72 4.46 13.11
N ILE A 87 0.50 5.69 12.65
CA ILE A 87 1.04 6.18 11.38
C ILE A 87 2.57 6.09 11.39
N ASP A 88 3.22 6.54 12.46
CA ASP A 88 4.67 6.46 12.65
C ASP A 88 5.17 5.00 12.64
N TYR A 89 4.42 4.10 13.27
CA TYR A 89 4.73 2.67 13.30
C TYR A 89 4.71 2.07 11.89
N PHE A 90 3.58 2.17 11.18
CA PHE A 90 3.43 1.59 9.84
C PHE A 90 4.37 2.25 8.84
N PHE A 91 4.52 3.58 8.89
CA PHE A 91 5.47 4.29 8.03
C PHE A 91 6.92 3.89 8.32
N GLY A 92 7.28 3.72 9.59
CA GLY A 92 8.59 3.23 9.99
C GLY A 92 8.90 1.85 9.43
N LYS A 93 7.94 0.92 9.47
CA LYS A 93 8.07 -0.42 8.88
C LYS A 93 8.13 -0.36 7.35
N TYR A 94 7.25 0.41 6.72
CA TYR A 94 7.22 0.65 5.27
C TYR A 94 8.55 1.17 4.71
N VAL A 95 9.21 2.13 5.38
CA VAL A 95 10.48 2.70 4.91
C VAL A 95 11.67 1.80 5.22
N LYS A 96 11.67 1.10 6.37
CA LYS A 96 12.74 0.18 6.73
C LYS A 96 12.86 -0.98 5.74
N ASN A 97 11.75 -1.36 5.11
CA ASN A 97 11.71 -2.44 4.12
C ASN A 97 12.26 -3.75 4.75
N ASP A 98 11.83 -4.04 5.97
CA ASP A 98 12.36 -5.10 6.84
C ASP A 98 11.22 -5.87 7.54
N PRO A 99 10.82 -7.04 7.04
CA PRO A 99 11.25 -7.64 5.76
C PRO A 99 10.59 -6.95 4.54
N ASP A 100 11.24 -7.01 3.39
CA ASP A 100 10.85 -6.27 2.18
C ASP A 100 9.51 -6.74 1.57
N TYR A 101 9.24 -8.04 1.63
CA TYR A 101 8.03 -8.65 1.07
C TYR A 101 6.73 -8.34 1.85
N PHE A 102 6.80 -7.69 3.03
CA PHE A 102 5.64 -7.18 3.78
C PHE A 102 5.42 -5.67 3.62
N ARG A 103 6.24 -5.00 2.81
CA ARG A 103 6.15 -3.55 2.65
C ARG A 103 4.78 -3.08 2.15
N GLU A 104 4.18 -3.82 1.21
CA GLU A 104 2.86 -3.49 0.66
C GLU A 104 1.76 -3.53 1.73
N ASN A 105 1.84 -4.45 2.71
CA ASN A 105 0.88 -4.51 3.81
C ASN A 105 0.94 -3.26 4.70
N TYR A 106 2.15 -2.74 4.95
CA TYR A 106 2.30 -1.52 5.73
C TYR A 106 1.81 -0.28 4.98
N ASP A 107 2.00 -0.20 3.66
CA ASP A 107 1.44 0.87 2.80
C ASP A 107 -0.10 0.79 2.72
N GLY A 108 -0.64 -0.43 2.62
CA GLY A 108 -2.07 -0.72 2.69
C GLY A 108 -2.68 -0.26 4.02
N ALA A 109 -2.07 -0.66 5.14
CA ALA A 109 -2.51 -0.23 6.47
C ALA A 109 -2.47 1.30 6.64
N LEU A 110 -1.43 1.97 6.12
CA LEU A 110 -1.38 3.44 6.11
C LEU A 110 -2.55 4.06 5.33
N SER A 111 -2.86 3.50 4.17
CA SER A 111 -4.00 3.94 3.33
C SER A 111 -5.34 3.73 4.03
N GLU A 112 -5.48 2.69 4.85
CA GLU A 112 -6.70 2.40 5.60
C GLU A 112 -6.87 3.28 6.83
N ILE A 113 -5.80 3.61 7.56
CA ILE A 113 -5.92 4.40 8.80
C ILE A 113 -5.89 5.91 8.56
N CYS A 114 -5.27 6.37 7.46
CA CYS A 114 -5.12 7.79 7.13
C CYS A 114 -6.34 8.34 6.37
N LEU A 115 -7.49 8.41 7.05
CA LEU A 115 -8.76 8.80 6.43
C LEU A 115 -9.01 10.32 6.46
N SER A 116 -8.42 11.04 7.41
CA SER A 116 -8.58 12.49 7.52
C SER A 116 -7.51 13.25 6.73
N LYS A 117 -7.81 14.51 6.39
CA LYS A 117 -6.83 15.40 5.76
C LYS A 117 -5.56 15.57 6.62
N ASP A 118 -5.72 15.63 7.94
CA ASP A 118 -4.58 15.81 8.85
C ASP A 118 -3.69 14.56 8.90
N ASP A 119 -4.28 13.35 8.83
CA ASP A 119 -3.53 12.09 8.73
C ASP A 119 -2.73 12.02 7.43
N LEU A 120 -3.38 12.34 6.29
CA LEU A 120 -2.75 12.34 4.97
C LEU A 120 -1.62 13.37 4.86
N GLU A 121 -1.78 14.58 5.41
CA GLU A 121 -0.70 15.57 5.45
C GLU A 121 0.45 15.13 6.36
N TYR A 122 0.14 14.44 7.45
CA TYR A 122 1.18 13.89 8.33
C TYR A 122 1.97 12.78 7.65
N TRP A 123 1.29 11.83 7.01
CA TRP A 123 1.96 10.79 6.22
C TRP A 123 2.81 11.39 5.09
N LYS A 124 2.28 12.37 4.34
CA LYS A 124 3.04 13.09 3.31
C LYS A 124 4.28 13.80 3.88
N LYS A 125 4.19 14.37 5.09
CA LYS A 125 5.33 14.97 5.77
C LYS A 125 6.40 13.92 6.11
N LEU A 126 5.99 12.74 6.57
CA LEU A 126 6.89 11.62 6.85
C LEU A 126 7.55 11.09 5.57
N LEU A 127 6.82 11.00 4.46
CA LEU A 127 7.33 10.49 3.17
C LEU A 127 8.38 11.42 2.54
N LYS A 128 8.21 12.73 2.65
CA LYS A 128 9.00 13.74 1.95
C LYS A 128 10.54 13.57 2.00
N PRO A 129 11.17 13.25 3.15
CA PRO A 129 12.63 13.06 3.23
C PRO A 129 13.15 11.82 2.48
N HIS A 130 12.27 10.87 2.17
CA HIS A 130 12.61 9.60 1.52
C HIS A 130 12.42 9.63 0.01
N LEU A 131 11.74 10.66 -0.53
CA LEU A 131 11.45 10.73 -1.95
C LEU A 131 12.73 10.77 -2.80
N PRO A 132 12.83 9.91 -3.84
CA PRO A 132 13.97 9.89 -4.72
C PRO A 132 13.96 11.15 -5.60
N LYS A 133 15.16 11.63 -5.98
CA LYS A 133 15.27 12.78 -6.91
C LYS A 133 14.77 12.44 -8.31
N ASN A 134 15.07 11.23 -8.76
CA ASN A 134 14.70 10.67 -10.06
C ASN A 134 14.40 9.19 -9.89
N LEU A 135 13.68 8.61 -10.85
CA LEU A 135 13.54 7.16 -10.93
C LEU A 135 14.87 6.59 -11.45
N PRO A 136 15.48 5.60 -10.76
CA PRO A 136 16.68 4.91 -11.23
C PRO A 136 16.45 4.18 -12.57
N ASP A 137 17.51 3.59 -13.11
CA ASP A 137 17.36 2.65 -14.23
C ASP A 137 16.71 1.35 -13.73
N SER A 138 15.84 0.74 -14.53
CA SER A 138 15.20 -0.53 -14.18
C SER A 138 16.18 -1.69 -14.11
N GLU A 139 17.40 -1.55 -14.66
CA GLU A 139 18.51 -2.49 -14.44
C GLU A 139 18.94 -2.55 -12.96
N GLN A 140 18.73 -1.48 -12.18
CA GLN A 140 18.96 -1.43 -10.74
C GLN A 140 17.68 -1.80 -9.97
N TRP A 141 17.19 -3.02 -10.20
CA TRP A 141 15.82 -3.43 -9.88
C TRP A 141 15.35 -3.10 -8.45
N SER A 142 16.19 -3.33 -7.43
CA SER A 142 15.83 -3.03 -6.03
C SER A 142 15.68 -1.53 -5.76
N GLU A 143 16.65 -0.71 -6.19
CA GLU A 143 16.61 0.74 -6.04
C GLU A 143 15.48 1.35 -6.86
N TYR A 144 15.27 0.82 -8.07
CA TYR A 144 14.18 1.17 -8.97
C TYR A 144 12.83 0.96 -8.32
N TYR A 145 12.56 -0.25 -7.84
CA TYR A 145 11.29 -0.62 -7.23
C TYR A 145 11.03 0.21 -5.98
N GLN A 146 12.04 0.36 -5.10
CA GLN A 146 11.90 1.20 -3.91
C GLN A 146 11.54 2.65 -4.26
N ALA A 147 12.24 3.24 -5.22
CA ALA A 147 12.00 4.59 -5.70
C ALA A 147 10.61 4.73 -6.35
N LYS A 148 10.20 3.74 -7.16
CA LYS A 148 8.90 3.70 -7.81
C LYS A 148 7.77 3.76 -6.79
N GLU A 149 7.81 2.88 -5.80
CA GLU A 149 6.79 2.79 -4.75
C GLU A 149 6.66 4.10 -3.97
N LEU A 150 7.79 4.72 -3.56
CA LEU A 150 7.74 6.00 -2.85
C LEU A 150 7.09 7.12 -3.69
N LEU A 151 7.32 7.12 -5.01
CA LEU A 151 6.72 8.08 -5.93
C LEU A 151 5.23 7.79 -6.18
N LEU A 152 4.82 6.52 -6.22
CA LEU A 152 3.41 6.12 -6.32
C LEU A 152 2.63 6.49 -5.05
N THR A 153 3.19 6.22 -3.86
CA THR A 153 2.61 6.67 -2.58
C THR A 153 2.50 8.20 -2.56
N GLN A 154 3.50 8.93 -3.06
CA GLN A 154 3.42 10.39 -3.18
C GLN A 154 2.30 10.84 -4.12
N LEU A 155 2.09 10.16 -5.25
CA LEU A 155 0.97 10.46 -6.15
C LEU A 155 -0.38 10.20 -5.50
N TYR A 156 -0.54 9.07 -4.81
CA TYR A 156 -1.75 8.75 -4.05
C TYR A 156 -2.06 9.84 -3.03
N LEU A 157 -1.07 10.28 -2.25
CA LEU A 157 -1.24 11.35 -1.26
C LEU A 157 -1.62 12.68 -1.89
N LEU A 158 -1.00 13.05 -3.02
CA LEU A 158 -1.34 14.29 -3.73
C LEU A 158 -2.76 14.24 -4.32
N ASP A 159 -3.18 13.09 -4.87
CA ASP A 159 -4.53 12.92 -5.39
C ASP A 159 -5.58 13.00 -4.27
N SER A 160 -5.32 12.33 -3.14
CA SER A 160 -6.20 12.28 -1.97
C SER A 160 -6.34 13.64 -1.29
N LEU A 161 -5.25 14.42 -1.22
CA LEU A 161 -5.24 15.79 -0.70
C LEU A 161 -5.72 16.84 -1.71
N ASN A 162 -6.01 16.43 -2.95
CA ASN A 162 -6.38 17.30 -4.05
C ASN A 162 -5.32 18.39 -4.38
N HIS A 163 -4.04 18.03 -4.27
CA HIS A 163 -2.89 18.88 -4.63
C HIS A 163 -2.61 18.78 -6.13
N GLU A 164 -3.53 19.33 -6.92
CA GLU A 164 -3.60 19.17 -8.38
C GLU A 164 -2.28 19.52 -9.09
N LYS A 165 -1.69 20.67 -8.76
CA LYS A 165 -0.49 21.17 -9.43
C LYS A 165 0.69 20.21 -9.24
N GLU A 166 0.98 19.87 -7.98
CA GLU A 166 2.08 18.96 -7.62
C GLU A 166 1.83 17.55 -8.18
N PHE A 167 0.58 17.08 -8.19
CA PHE A 167 0.20 15.81 -8.80
C PHE A 167 0.58 15.78 -10.28
N TYR A 168 0.16 16.79 -11.06
CA TYR A 168 0.43 16.82 -12.49
C TYR A 168 1.91 17.05 -12.80
N GLU A 169 2.63 17.82 -11.99
CA GLU A 169 4.08 17.98 -12.11
C GLU A 169 4.82 16.65 -11.93
N LEU A 170 4.42 15.87 -10.91
CA LEU A 170 5.01 14.56 -10.63
C LEU A 170 4.66 13.54 -11.70
N VAL A 171 3.37 13.36 -12.00
CA VAL A 171 2.92 12.29 -12.91
C VAL A 171 3.46 12.50 -14.32
N LYS A 172 3.53 13.74 -14.81
CA LYS A 172 4.04 14.04 -16.16
C LYS A 172 5.51 13.70 -16.35
N LYS A 173 6.28 13.62 -15.27
CA LYS A 173 7.69 13.23 -15.32
C LYS A 173 7.87 11.74 -15.66
N TYR A 174 6.94 10.89 -15.27
CA TYR A 174 7.12 9.43 -15.29
C TYR A 174 6.01 8.67 -16.01
N TYR A 175 4.86 9.27 -16.34
CA TYR A 175 3.70 8.52 -16.84
C TYR A 175 3.99 7.68 -18.08
N ARG A 176 4.90 8.11 -18.97
CA ARG A 176 5.27 7.32 -20.16
C ARG A 176 6.27 6.19 -19.91
N GLN A 177 6.88 6.14 -18.73
CA GLN A 177 7.89 5.15 -18.36
C GLN A 177 7.24 3.93 -17.69
N GLU A 178 6.22 4.16 -16.87
CA GLU A 178 5.58 3.13 -16.03
C GLU A 178 4.05 3.17 -16.17
N GLU A 179 3.42 1.99 -16.22
CA GLU A 179 1.97 1.84 -16.43
C GLU A 179 1.17 2.48 -15.29
N GLU A 180 1.59 2.30 -14.04
CA GLU A 180 0.87 2.75 -12.84
C GLU A 180 0.77 4.29 -12.82
N PHE A 181 1.84 4.99 -13.19
CA PHE A 181 1.81 6.44 -13.35
C PHE A 181 0.90 6.87 -14.51
N TYR A 182 0.87 6.10 -15.60
CA TYR A 182 -0.04 6.35 -16.72
C TYR A 182 -1.50 6.25 -16.30
N LEU A 183 -1.85 5.22 -15.53
CA LEU A 183 -3.19 4.99 -15.02
C LEU A 183 -3.60 6.10 -14.05
N SER A 184 -2.75 6.44 -13.08
CA SER A 184 -3.03 7.57 -12.18
C SER A 184 -3.26 8.86 -12.95
N TYR A 185 -2.53 9.10 -14.04
CA TYR A 185 -2.72 10.30 -14.86
C TYR A 185 -4.09 10.34 -15.54
N ILE A 186 -4.50 9.27 -16.23
CA ILE A 186 -5.78 9.24 -16.95
C ILE A 186 -6.98 9.27 -15.98
N GLU A 187 -6.86 8.61 -14.82
CA GLU A 187 -7.89 8.60 -13.79
C GLU A 187 -8.04 9.97 -13.13
N ARG A 188 -6.92 10.67 -12.87
CA ARG A 188 -6.95 12.05 -12.39
C ARG A 188 -7.59 12.99 -13.41
N LEU A 189 -7.25 12.85 -14.70
CA LEU A 189 -7.89 13.65 -15.75
C LEU A 189 -9.41 13.42 -15.81
N GLU A 190 -9.87 12.16 -15.65
CA GLU A 190 -11.30 11.86 -15.51
C GLU A 190 -11.91 12.54 -14.28
N LYS A 191 -11.29 12.42 -13.11
CA LYS A 191 -11.71 13.04 -11.84
C LYS A 191 -11.83 14.57 -11.95
N ASP A 192 -10.91 15.20 -12.68
CA ASP A 192 -10.92 16.65 -12.94
C ASP A 192 -11.85 17.06 -14.12
N ASN A 193 -12.72 16.17 -14.59
CA ASN A 193 -13.66 16.38 -15.70
C ASN A 193 -13.01 16.71 -17.05
N ARG A 194 -11.73 16.35 -17.24
CA ARG A 194 -10.96 16.52 -18.49
C ARG A 194 -11.09 15.28 -19.39
N CYS A 195 -12.30 14.73 -19.50
CA CYS A 195 -12.55 13.42 -20.13
C CYS A 195 -12.03 13.30 -21.56
N LYS A 196 -12.13 14.36 -22.38
CA LYS A 196 -11.60 14.34 -23.76
C LYS A 196 -10.09 14.14 -23.80
N GLU A 197 -9.39 14.77 -22.87
CA GLU A 197 -7.94 14.60 -22.72
C GLU A 197 -7.62 13.23 -22.13
N ALA A 198 -8.36 12.79 -21.11
CA ALA A 198 -8.20 11.46 -20.50
C ALA A 198 -8.32 10.34 -21.54
N ILE A 199 -9.34 10.40 -22.43
CA ILE A 199 -9.53 9.44 -23.52
C ILE A 199 -8.35 9.49 -24.50
N LYS A 200 -7.99 10.69 -24.96
CA LYS A 200 -6.87 10.86 -25.91
C LYS A 200 -5.58 10.26 -25.35
N ILE A 201 -5.27 10.55 -24.10
CA ILE A 201 -4.09 9.98 -23.44
C ILE A 201 -4.27 8.46 -23.32
N ALA A 202 -5.38 7.94 -22.81
CA ALA A 202 -5.59 6.49 -22.72
C ALA A 202 -5.43 5.76 -24.09
N GLU A 203 -5.86 6.35 -25.20
CA GLU A 203 -5.62 5.82 -26.56
C GLU A 203 -4.14 5.85 -26.96
N GLU A 204 -3.39 6.88 -26.62
CA GLU A 204 -1.92 6.91 -26.80
C GLU A 204 -1.26 5.74 -26.05
N GLY A 205 -1.76 5.40 -24.86
CA GLY A 205 -1.26 4.32 -24.02
C GLY A 205 -1.34 2.93 -24.66
N LEU A 206 -2.34 2.71 -25.54
CA LEU A 206 -2.49 1.44 -26.27
C LEU A 206 -1.32 1.11 -27.20
N ASN A 207 -0.56 2.12 -27.62
CA ASN A 207 0.63 1.96 -28.47
C ASN A 207 1.94 2.05 -27.68
N LEU A 208 1.88 2.41 -26.40
CA LEU A 208 3.05 2.64 -25.56
C LEU A 208 3.46 1.41 -24.76
N PHE A 209 2.48 0.64 -24.28
CA PHE A 209 2.72 -0.49 -23.37
C PHE A 209 2.47 -1.85 -24.04
N PRO A 210 3.13 -2.92 -23.56
CA PRO A 210 2.91 -4.26 -24.06
C PRO A 210 1.50 -4.77 -23.73
N GLU A 211 1.01 -5.72 -24.54
CA GLU A 211 -0.37 -6.23 -24.50
C GLU A 211 -0.88 -6.63 -23.10
N HIS A 212 -0.03 -7.25 -22.28
CA HIS A 212 -0.41 -7.72 -20.95
C HIS A 212 -0.69 -6.57 -19.95
N MET A 213 -0.14 -5.38 -20.19
CA MET A 213 -0.38 -4.16 -19.40
C MET A 213 -1.59 -3.35 -19.90
N LEU A 214 -2.11 -3.65 -21.10
CA LEU A 214 -3.21 -2.88 -21.69
C LEU A 214 -4.58 -3.16 -21.06
N ILE A 215 -4.70 -4.17 -20.18
CA ILE A 215 -5.98 -4.59 -19.61
C ILE A 215 -6.68 -3.43 -18.88
N LYS A 216 -5.94 -2.70 -18.03
CA LYS A 216 -6.50 -1.59 -17.25
C LYS A 216 -6.85 -0.39 -18.13
N ILE A 217 -5.98 -0.04 -19.10
CA ILE A 217 -6.22 1.03 -20.07
C ILE A 217 -7.45 0.73 -20.93
N ARG A 218 -7.61 -0.51 -21.42
CA ARG A 218 -8.79 -0.93 -22.19
C ARG A 218 -10.05 -0.89 -21.34
N ARG A 219 -9.99 -1.33 -20.08
CA ARG A 219 -11.13 -1.21 -19.15
C ARG A 219 -11.53 0.25 -18.99
N PHE A 220 -10.57 1.15 -18.78
CA PHE A 220 -10.81 2.60 -18.69
C PHE A 220 -11.54 3.12 -19.94
N LEU A 221 -10.99 2.90 -21.14
CA LEU A 221 -11.59 3.33 -22.40
C LEU A 221 -13.00 2.75 -22.63
N ASN A 222 -13.19 1.47 -22.33
CA ASN A 222 -14.49 0.81 -22.47
C ASN A 222 -15.59 1.47 -21.61
N ARG A 223 -15.26 2.04 -20.44
CA ARG A 223 -16.24 2.79 -19.61
C ARG A 223 -16.75 4.03 -20.32
N PHE A 224 -15.93 4.69 -21.14
CA PHE A 224 -16.32 5.87 -21.90
C PHE A 224 -17.11 5.52 -23.16
N TYR A 225 -16.70 4.49 -23.89
CA TYR A 225 -17.37 4.11 -25.13
C TYR A 225 -18.74 3.46 -24.91
N LYS A 226 -18.93 2.72 -23.80
CA LYS A 226 -20.26 2.22 -23.41
C LYS A 226 -21.22 3.30 -22.94
N LYS A 227 -20.74 4.44 -22.45
CA LYS A 227 -21.58 5.58 -22.02
C LYS A 227 -22.06 6.44 -23.21
N GLN A 228 -21.51 6.24 -24.40
CA GLN A 228 -21.86 6.98 -25.62
C GLN A 228 -22.75 6.19 -26.58
N SER A 229 -23.06 4.92 -26.28
CA SER A 229 -24.02 4.06 -26.99
C SER A 229 -25.37 4.04 -26.30
#